data_AF-B2CC15-F1
#
_entry.id   AF-B2CC15-F1
#
_cell.length_a   1.000
_cell.length_b   1.000
_cell.length_c   1.000
_cell.angle_alpha   90.00
_cell.angle_beta   90.00
_cell.angle_gamma   90.00
#
_symmetry.space_group_name_H-M   'P 1'
#
loop_
_entity.id
_entity.type
_entity.pdbx_description
1 polymer ?
#
loop_
_entity_poly.entity_id
_entity_poly.type
_entity_poly.pdbx_seq_one_letter_code
_entity_poly.pdbx_strand_id
1 'polypeptide(L)'
;DTAASGSSYRSVRADFRSGDRKGLEYIYSEWRNGDEIPRFSSSVGKYFGYTEFGVKQAETRNKDSSELARRSSQKERLSGNHV
;
A
#
# COMPACT_ATOMS: atom_id res chain seq x y z
N ASP A 1 -21.89 12.12 -22.84
CA ASP A 1 -21.14 12.82 -21.78
C ASP A 1 -20.05 11.87 -21.29
N THR A 2 -18.82 12.12 -21.73
CA THR A 2 -17.68 11.20 -21.57
C THR A 2 -17.00 11.45 -20.23
N ALA A 3 -17.49 10.82 -19.17
CA ALA A 3 -16.72 10.67 -17.94
C ALA A 3 -15.77 9.49 -18.16
N ALA A 4 -14.49 9.76 -18.45
CA ALA A 4 -13.45 8.74 -18.39
C ALA A 4 -13.44 8.18 -16.95
N SER A 5 -14.11 7.04 -16.73
CA SER A 5 -14.12 6.32 -15.46
C SER A 5 -12.74 5.69 -15.26
N GLY A 6 -11.78 6.53 -14.87
CA GLY A 6 -10.47 6.09 -14.42
C GLY A 6 -10.68 5.12 -13.27
N SER A 7 -10.65 3.83 -13.55
CA SER A 7 -10.97 2.81 -12.57
C SER A 7 -9.81 2.75 -11.59
N SER A 8 -9.99 3.40 -10.44
CA SER A 8 -9.01 3.35 -9.37
C SER A 8 -9.29 2.13 -8.50
N TYR A 9 -8.40 1.14 -8.57
CA TYR A 9 -8.53 -0.08 -7.78
C TYR A 9 -7.51 -0.05 -6.66
N ARG A 10 -7.98 -0.35 -5.45
CA ARG A 10 -7.17 -0.44 -4.25
C ARG A 10 -7.22 -1.89 -3.78
N SER A 11 -6.08 -2.58 -3.81
CA SER A 11 -5.96 -3.92 -3.27
C SER A 11 -5.15 -3.91 -1.98
N VAL A 12 -5.67 -4.58 -0.95
CA VAL A 12 -4.96 -4.89 0.28
C VAL A 12 -4.79 -6.40 0.32
N ARG A 13 -3.55 -6.87 0.38
CA ARG A 13 -3.23 -8.29 0.56
C ARG A 13 -2.49 -8.47 1.88
N ALA A 14 -2.90 -9.50 2.62
CA ALA A 14 -2.18 -10.06 3.76
C ALA A 14 -1.53 -11.36 3.28
N ASP A 15 -0.19 -11.44 3.32
CA ASP A 15 0.53 -12.69 3.13
C ASP A 15 0.94 -13.24 4.51
N PHE A 16 0.52 -14.47 4.81
CA PHE A 16 0.87 -15.17 6.03
C PHE A 16 2.06 -16.09 5.74
N ARG A 17 3.26 -15.53 5.76
CA ARG A 17 4.48 -16.33 5.71
C ARG A 17 4.63 -17.05 7.06
N SER A 18 4.32 -18.35 7.07
CA SER A 18 4.61 -19.31 8.13
C SER A 18 4.02 -18.99 9.52
N GLY A 19 2.71 -19.23 9.72
CA GLY A 19 2.09 -19.58 11.03
C GLY A 19 2.18 -18.60 12.21
N ASP A 20 3.01 -17.57 12.11
CA ASP A 20 3.35 -16.66 13.19
C ASP A 20 2.78 -15.28 12.87
N ARG A 21 2.00 -14.69 13.78
CA ARG A 21 1.33 -13.38 13.58
C ARG A 21 2.31 -12.25 13.24
N LYS A 22 3.61 -12.43 13.52
CA LYS A 22 4.69 -11.49 13.19
C LYS A 22 5.09 -11.49 11.71
N GLY A 23 4.76 -12.55 10.97
CA GLY A 23 5.03 -12.70 9.53
C GLY A 23 3.99 -12.07 8.61
N LEU A 24 3.00 -11.35 9.14
CA LEU A 24 1.96 -10.72 8.33
C LEU A 24 2.54 -9.59 7.48
N GLU A 25 2.61 -9.81 6.17
CA GLU A 25 2.93 -8.75 5.22
C GLU A 25 1.64 -8.07 4.75
N TYR A 26 1.44 -6.81 5.17
CA TYR A 26 0.45 -5.92 4.60
C TYR A 26 1.02 -5.26 3.35
N ILE A 27 0.39 -5.53 2.20
CA ILE A 27 0.68 -4.89 0.92
C ILE A 27 -0.54 -4.08 0.51
N TYR A 28 -0.33 -2.79 0.22
CA TYR A 28 -1.35 -1.93 -0.36
C TYR A 28 -0.90 -1.50 -1.75
N SER A 29 -1.72 -1.74 -2.77
CA SER A 29 -1.45 -1.30 -4.14
C SER A 29 -2.60 -0.43 -4.64
N GLU A 30 -2.26 0.61 -5.39
CA GLU A 30 -3.22 1.51 -5.99
C GLU A 30 -2.99 1.57 -7.49
N TRP A 31 -4.03 1.24 -8.25
CA TRP A 31 -4.03 1.24 -9.70
C TRP A 31 -4.85 2.44 -10.16
N ARG A 32 -4.38 3.21 -11.15
CA ARG A 32 -5.14 4.30 -11.75
C ARG A 32 -5.00 4.24 -13.26
N ASN A 33 -6.14 4.19 -13.95
CA ASN A 33 -6.21 4.08 -15.40
C ASN A 33 -5.50 2.85 -15.98
N GLY A 34 -5.38 1.77 -15.21
CA GLY A 34 -4.66 0.55 -15.61
C GLY A 34 -3.19 0.53 -15.23
N ASP A 35 -2.61 1.66 -14.83
CA ASP A 35 -1.21 1.73 -14.37
C ASP A 35 -1.10 1.54 -12.85
N GLU A 36 -0.13 0.73 -12.42
CA GLU A 36 0.21 0.61 -11.01
C GLU A 36 0.93 1.89 -10.53
N ILE A 37 0.36 2.55 -9.52
CA ILE A 37 0.87 3.80 -8.95
C ILE A 37 1.85 3.49 -7.80
N PRO A 38 1.63 3.79 -6.48
CA PRO A 38 2.55 3.30 -5.46
C PRO A 38 2.00 2.05 -4.75
N ARG A 39 2.88 1.07 -4.56
CA ARG A 39 2.67 -0.10 -3.70
C ARG A 39 3.37 0.10 -2.36
N PHE A 40 2.64 0.07 -1.25
CA PHE A 40 3.22 0.03 0.10
C PHE A 40 3.48 -1.41 0.52
N SER A 41 4.69 -1.69 1.04
CA SER A 41 4.99 -2.92 1.78
C SER A 41 5.25 -2.58 3.24
N SER A 42 4.50 -3.22 4.14
CA SER A 42 4.67 -3.06 5.58
C SER A 42 5.90 -3.77 6.15
N SER A 43 6.58 -4.61 5.35
CA SER A 43 7.86 -5.22 5.73
C SER A 43 8.99 -4.19 5.63
N VAL A 44 8.91 -3.29 4.65
CA VAL A 44 9.86 -2.17 4.49
C VAL A 44 9.35 -0.87 5.14
N GLY A 45 8.03 -0.76 5.32
CA GLY A 45 7.37 0.43 5.88
C GLY A 45 7.35 1.61 4.90
N LYS A 46 7.39 1.36 3.59
CA LYS A 46 7.48 2.39 2.54
C LYS A 46 6.69 2.01 1.29
N TYR A 47 6.39 3.03 0.49
CA TYR A 47 5.84 2.91 -0.86
C TYR A 47 6.95 2.71 -1.89
N PHE A 48 6.64 1.94 -2.93
CA PHE A 48 7.47 1.65 -4.10
C PHE A 48 6.67 1.90 -5.37
N GLY A 49 7.34 2.34 -6.42
CA GLY A 49 6.75 2.46 -7.76
C GLY A 49 7.45 1.53 -8.74
N TYR A 50 6.67 0.91 -9.62
CA TYR A 50 7.19 0.06 -10.70
C TYR A 50 7.27 0.78 -12.05
N THR A 51 6.69 1.99 -12.12
CA THR A 51 6.73 2.91 -13.27
C THR A 51 7.31 4.24 -12.83
N GLU A 52 7.85 5.07 -13.73
CA GLU A 52 8.39 6.40 -13.38
C GLU A 52 7.35 7.26 -12.66
N PHE A 53 6.09 7.20 -13.10
CA PHE A 53 4.99 7.88 -12.45
C PHE A 53 4.72 7.32 -11.05
N GLY A 54 4.69 5.99 -10.90
CA GLY A 54 4.55 5.32 -9.62
C GLY A 54 5.68 5.66 -8.65
N VAL A 55 6.93 5.78 -9.13
CA VAL A 55 8.10 6.15 -8.31
C VAL A 55 7.94 7.56 -7.77
N LYS A 56 7.58 8.54 -8.62
CA LYS A 56 7.34 9.92 -8.17
C LYS A 56 6.23 10.01 -7.11
N GLN A 57 5.17 9.22 -7.27
CA GLN A 57 4.08 9.16 -6.29
C GLN A 57 4.52 8.45 -5.00
N ALA A 58 5.31 7.37 -5.12
CA ALA A 58 5.87 6.65 -3.97
C ALA A 58 6.81 7.54 -3.16
N GLU A 59 7.71 8.28 -3.80
CA GLU A 59 8.59 9.25 -3.15
C GLU A 59 7.80 10.34 -2.42
N THR A 60 6.74 10.86 -3.05
CA THR A 60 5.87 11.86 -2.44
C THR A 60 5.19 11.32 -1.18
N ARG A 61 4.63 10.10 -1.24
CA ARG A 61 4.03 9.45 -0.07
C ARG A 61 5.03 9.02 0.99
N ASN A 62 6.27 8.70 0.60
CA ASN A 62 7.35 8.36 1.53
C ASN A 62 7.88 9.58 2.30
N LYS A 63 7.72 10.79 1.75
CA LYS A 63 8.02 12.05 2.45
C LYS A 63 6.94 12.43 3.45
N ASP A 64 5.72 11.91 3.29
CA ASP A 64 4.62 12.14 4.23
C ASP A 64 4.61 11.08 5.34
N SER A 65 5.16 11.45 6.50
CA SER A 65 5.19 10.60 7.69
C SER A 65 3.79 10.24 8.23
N SER A 66 2.79 11.09 8.00
CA SER A 66 1.41 10.83 8.46
C SER A 66 0.80 9.65 7.69
N GLU A 67 1.00 9.62 6.37
CA GLU A 67 0.50 8.52 5.54
C GLU A 67 1.23 7.21 5.85
N LEU A 68 2.54 7.24 6.09
CA LEU A 68 3.31 6.05 6.51
C LEU A 68 2.84 5.49 7.85
N ALA A 69 2.59 6.37 8.84
CA ALA A 69 2.04 5.98 10.13
C ALA A 69 0.65 5.34 9.96
N ARG A 70 -0.23 5.95 9.17
CA ARG A 70 -1.58 5.43 8.90
C ARG A 70 -1.56 4.04 8.28
N ARG A 71 -0.62 3.75 7.38
CA ARG A 71 -0.46 2.41 6.78
C ARG A 71 0.10 1.39 7.74
N SER A 72 1.05 1.79 8.57
CA SER A 72 1.59 0.94 9.63
C SER A 72 0.50 0.56 10.64
N SER A 73 -0.35 1.51 11.07
CA SER A 73 -1.50 1.21 11.91
C SER A 73 -2.55 0.32 11.23
N GLN A 74 -2.71 0.40 9.91
CA GLN A 74 -3.58 -0.54 9.17
C GLN A 74 -3.05 -1.98 9.19
N LYS A 75 -1.73 -2.18 9.14
CA LYS A 75 -1.12 -3.50 9.33
C LYS A 75 -1.48 -4.08 10.70
N GLU A 76 -1.33 -3.30 11.76
CA GLU A 76 -1.64 -3.72 13.13
C GLU A 76 -3.10 -4.14 13.29
N ARG A 77 -4.02 -3.32 12.74
CA ARG A 77 -5.45 -3.64 12.70
C ARG A 77 -5.74 -4.93 11.93
N LEU A 78 -5.12 -5.13 10.76
CA LEU A 78 -5.31 -6.34 9.95
C LEU A 78 -4.73 -7.59 10.65
N SER A 79 -3.65 -7.43 11.41
CA SER A 79 -3.03 -8.51 12.18
C SER A 79 -3.80 -8.91 13.44
N GLY A 80 -4.91 -8.23 13.76
CA GLY A 80 -5.67 -8.48 14.98
C GLY A 80 -4.89 -8.15 16.25
N ASN A 81 -3.84 -7.31 16.16
CA ASN A 81 -3.21 -6.71 17.33
C ASN A 81 -4.05 -5.49 17.74
N HIS A 82 -5.15 -5.77 18.43
CA HIS A 82 -5.65 -4.84 19.44
C HIS A 82 -4.81 -5.13 20.68
N VAL A 83 -4.09 -4.13 21.19
CA VAL A 83 -3.50 -4.25 22.54
C VAL A 83 -4.61 -4.25 23.57
#